data_AF-A0A966C0D5-F1
#
_entry.id   AF-A0A966C0D5-F1
#
_cell.length_a   1.000
_cell.length_b   1.000
_cell.length_c   1.000
_cell.angle_alpha   90.00
_cell.angle_beta   90.00
_cell.angle_gamma   90.00
#
_symmetry.space_group_name_H-M   'P 1'
#
loop_
_entity.id
_entity.type
_entity.pdbx_description
1 polymer ?
#
loop_
_entity_poly.entity_id
_entity_poly.type
_entity_poly.pdbx_seq_one_letter_code
_entity_poly.pdbx_strand_id
1 'polypeptide(L)'
;MMLFAYAAALLGVVVAIAHYIIGDRVVLQPLFREQTGGILAAKPMRDLTWAMFQLHSLVWATLGVAVLVNRWQGGSDLVGYLAILIFTVSGLGNLLVLRRPHPGGIMLLLAAAASAADIIFN
;
A
#
# COMPACT_ATOMS: atom_id res chain seq x y z
N MET A 1 -4.50 7.87 22.15
CA MET A 1 -3.09 8.29 21.93
C MET A 1 -2.73 8.43 20.44
N MET A 2 -2.25 9.59 19.98
CA MET A 2 -1.89 9.85 18.56
C MET A 2 -0.79 8.95 17.97
N LEU A 3 -0.02 8.26 18.81
CA LEU A 3 1.11 7.43 18.41
C LEU A 3 0.75 6.40 17.32
N PHE A 4 -0.39 5.73 17.46
CA PHE A 4 -0.80 4.66 16.57
C PHE A 4 -1.25 5.18 15.20
N ALA A 5 -1.99 6.30 15.17
CA ALA A 5 -2.28 7.03 13.92
C ALA A 5 -1.00 7.49 13.19
N TYR A 6 0.00 8.01 13.93
CA TYR A 6 1.30 8.35 13.33
C TYR A 6 2.02 7.13 12.76
N ALA A 7 2.00 6.00 13.47
CA ALA A 7 2.61 4.76 13.01
C ALA A 7 1.93 4.24 11.73
N ALA A 8 0.59 4.24 11.68
CA ALA A 8 -0.16 3.85 10.49
C ALA A 8 0.17 4.73 9.28
N ALA A 9 0.23 6.06 9.47
CA ALA A 9 0.60 7.00 8.42
C ALA A 9 2.04 6.77 7.91
N LEU A 10 3.00 6.65 8.83
CA LEU A 10 4.39 6.42 8.48
C LEU A 10 4.57 5.11 7.70
N LEU A 11 3.99 4.01 8.20
CA LEU A 11 4.10 2.70 7.55
C LEU A 11 3.45 2.71 6.16
N GLY A 12 2.25 3.29 6.04
CA GLY A 12 1.53 3.42 4.76
C GLY A 12 2.29 4.23 3.72
N VAL A 13 2.91 5.35 4.13
CA VAL A 13 3.71 6.19 3.23
C VAL A 13 5.02 5.51 2.85
N VAL A 14 5.75 4.93 3.80
CA VAL A 14 7.03 4.27 3.51
C VAL A 14 6.84 3.07 2.60
N VAL A 15 5.82 2.23 2.85
CA VAL A 15 5.55 1.07 1.98
C VAL A 15 5.13 1.50 0.58
N ALA A 16 4.36 2.59 0.45
CA ALA A 16 3.98 3.15 -0.84
C ALA A 16 5.18 3.66 -1.63
N ILE A 17 6.09 4.42 -0.99
CA ILE A 17 7.31 4.92 -1.64
C ILE A 17 8.20 3.75 -2.06
N ALA A 18 8.41 2.77 -1.16
CA ALA A 18 9.22 1.59 -1.45
C ALA A 18 8.63 0.78 -2.61
N HIS A 19 7.32 0.51 -2.59
CA HIS A 19 6.63 -0.19 -3.66
C HIS A 19 6.72 0.57 -4.98
N TYR A 20 6.56 1.89 -4.97
CA TYR A 20 6.66 2.72 -6.16
C TYR A 20 8.04 2.64 -6.83
N ILE A 21 9.10 2.87 -6.04
CA ILE A 21 10.47 2.91 -6.53
C ILE A 21 10.98 1.52 -6.90
N ILE A 22 10.82 0.54 -6.00
CA ILE A 22 11.34 -0.81 -6.20
C ILE A 22 10.53 -1.52 -7.28
N GLY A 23 9.20 -1.40 -7.26
CA GLY A 23 8.33 -1.99 -8.27
C GLY A 23 8.62 -1.48 -9.67
N ASP A 24 8.84 -0.17 -9.84
CA ASP A 24 9.24 0.37 -11.14
C ASP A 24 10.61 -0.18 -11.57
N ARG A 25 11.63 -0.05 -10.72
CA ARG A 25 13.02 -0.38 -11.09
C ARG A 25 13.29 -1.86 -11.26
N VAL A 26 12.67 -2.70 -10.44
CA VAL A 26 12.99 -4.13 -10.33
C VAL A 26 11.95 -5.01 -11.05
N VAL A 27 10.73 -4.52 -11.27
CA VAL A 27 9.67 -5.29 -11.92
C VAL A 27 9.28 -4.69 -13.28
N LEU A 28 8.77 -3.47 -13.30
CA LEU A 28 8.17 -2.89 -14.51
C LEU A 28 9.21 -2.54 -15.58
N GLN A 29 10.30 -1.88 -15.21
CA GLN A 29 11.35 -1.49 -16.15
C GLN A 29 12.02 -2.70 -16.82
N PRO A 30 12.41 -3.76 -16.09
CA PRO A 30 12.86 -5.00 -16.73
C PRO A 30 11.81 -5.60 -17.66
N LEU A 31 10.57 -5.72 -17.21
CA LEU A 31 9.46 -6.27 -18.02
C LEU A 31 9.24 -5.49 -19.32
N PHE A 32 9.28 -4.16 -19.28
CA PHE A 32 9.08 -3.32 -20.46
C PHE A 32 10.30 -3.26 -21.39
N ARG A 33 11.49 -3.64 -20.94
CA ARG A 33 12.68 -3.72 -21.79
C ARG A 33 12.73 -4.98 -22.63
N GLU A 34 12.04 -6.03 -22.22
CA GLU A 34 11.96 -7.26 -23.01
C GLU A 34 11.22 -7.00 -24.34
N GLN A 35 11.64 -7.71 -25.39
CA GLN A 35 10.91 -7.73 -26.66
C GLN A 35 9.58 -8.47 -26.45
N THR A 36 8.55 -7.74 -26.07
CA THR A 36 7.23 -8.29 -25.80
C THR A 36 6.39 -8.34 -27.06
N GLY A 37 5.93 -9.54 -27.45
CA GLY A 37 4.77 -9.69 -28.32
C GLY A 37 3.46 -9.44 -27.54
N GLY A 38 2.33 -9.37 -28.25
CA GLY A 38 1.00 -9.30 -27.63
C GLY A 38 0.66 -7.95 -26.98
N ILE A 39 -0.11 -7.96 -25.89
CA ILE A 39 -0.72 -6.77 -25.27
C ILE A 39 0.33 -5.72 -24.87
N LEU A 40 1.48 -6.14 -24.32
CA LEU A 40 2.54 -5.22 -23.88
C LEU A 40 3.38 -4.67 -25.04
N ALA A 41 3.16 -5.05 -26.30
CA ALA A 41 3.86 -4.44 -27.43
C ALA A 41 3.46 -2.97 -27.64
N ALA A 42 2.21 -2.63 -27.33
CA ALA A 42 1.68 -1.29 -27.50
C ALA A 42 2.04 -0.40 -26.30
N LYS A 43 2.58 0.80 -26.57
CA LYS A 43 2.90 1.80 -25.53
C LYS A 43 1.72 2.07 -24.57
N PRO A 44 0.47 2.30 -25.03
CA PRO A 44 -0.64 2.58 -24.12
C PRO A 44 -0.90 1.46 -23.11
N MET A 45 -0.67 0.20 -23.49
CA MET A 45 -0.84 -0.93 -22.58
C MET A 45 0.25 -0.99 -21.52
N ARG A 46 1.48 -0.59 -21.85
CA ARG A 46 2.57 -0.45 -20.86
C ARG A 46 2.25 0.68 -19.88
N ASP A 47 1.79 1.82 -20.37
CA ASP A 47 1.41 2.96 -19.54
C ASP A 47 0.26 2.59 -18.59
N LEU A 48 -0.76 1.88 -19.09
CA LEU A 48 -1.87 1.39 -18.27
C LEU A 48 -1.41 0.38 -17.22
N THR A 49 -0.56 -0.58 -17.60
CA THR A 49 0.01 -1.57 -16.69
C THR A 49 0.81 -0.89 -15.58
N TRP A 50 1.63 0.10 -15.93
CA TRP A 50 2.38 0.90 -14.97
C TRP A 50 1.43 1.65 -14.02
N ALA A 51 0.42 2.34 -14.56
CA ALA A 51 -0.52 3.11 -13.75
C ALA A 51 -1.28 2.23 -12.75
N MET A 52 -1.78 1.07 -13.20
CA MET A 52 -2.49 0.12 -12.32
C MET A 52 -1.57 -0.48 -11.26
N PHE A 53 -0.33 -0.78 -11.62
CA PHE A 53 0.66 -1.25 -10.66
C PHE A 53 0.92 -0.19 -9.58
N GLN A 54 1.06 1.07 -9.97
CA GLN A 54 1.35 2.18 -9.04
C GLN A 54 0.16 2.71 -8.25
N LEU A 55 -1.08 2.44 -8.69
CA LEU A 55 -2.30 2.87 -8.00
C LEU A 55 -2.33 2.41 -6.53
N HIS A 56 -1.82 1.22 -6.25
CA HIS A 56 -1.75 0.68 -4.90
C HIS A 56 -0.91 1.55 -3.96
N SER A 57 0.22 2.07 -4.46
CA SER A 57 1.08 2.99 -3.71
C SER A 57 0.30 4.25 -3.29
N LEU A 58 -0.50 4.81 -4.20
CA LEU A 58 -1.33 5.98 -3.90
C LEU A 58 -2.39 5.65 -2.84
N VAL A 59 -3.07 4.51 -2.98
CA VAL A 59 -4.10 4.06 -2.02
C VAL A 59 -3.51 3.89 -0.62
N TRP A 60 -2.39 3.18 -0.48
CA TRP A 60 -1.79 2.92 0.83
C TRP A 60 -1.28 4.20 1.51
N ALA A 61 -0.62 5.09 0.77
CA ALA A 61 -0.17 6.36 1.30
C ALA A 61 -1.34 7.24 1.74
N THR A 62 -2.35 7.38 0.86
CA THR A 62 -3.53 8.22 1.12
C THR A 62 -4.30 7.71 2.33
N LEU A 63 -4.50 6.40 2.43
CA LEU A 63 -5.24 5.79 3.53
C LEU A 63 -4.51 5.94 4.86
N GLY A 64 -3.19 5.75 4.89
CA GLY A 64 -2.37 5.99 6.09
C GLY A 64 -2.45 7.44 6.56
N VAL A 65 -2.35 8.41 5.64
CA VAL A 65 -2.51 9.83 5.95
C VAL A 65 -3.94 10.15 6.39
N ALA A 66 -4.95 9.54 5.76
CA ALA A 66 -6.35 9.73 6.11
C ALA A 66 -6.65 9.27 7.55
N VAL A 67 -6.07 8.15 8.01
CA VAL A 67 -6.19 7.72 9.41
C VAL A 67 -5.69 8.81 10.37
N LEU A 68 -4.51 9.38 10.09
CA LEU A 68 -3.93 10.44 10.92
C LEU A 68 -4.77 11.73 10.90
N VAL A 69 -5.17 12.20 9.72
CA VAL A 69 -5.98 13.41 9.58
C VAL A 69 -7.35 13.23 10.23
N ASN A 70 -7.99 12.08 10.04
CA ASN A 70 -9.25 11.75 10.67
C ASN A 70 -9.13 11.80 12.21
N ARG A 71 -8.05 11.24 12.77
CA ARG A 71 -7.80 11.30 14.22
C ARG A 71 -7.55 12.72 14.72
N TRP A 72 -6.80 13.55 13.98
CA TRP A 72 -6.63 14.97 14.32
C TRP A 72 -7.95 15.75 14.37
N GLN A 73 -8.92 15.36 13.55
CA GLN A 73 -10.23 15.99 13.49
C GLN A 73 -11.24 15.40 14.48
N GLY A 74 -10.84 14.41 15.30
CA GLY A 74 -11.77 13.68 16.16
C GLY A 74 -12.84 12.92 15.37
N GLY A 75 -12.52 12.51 14.14
CA GLY A 75 -13.43 11.81 13.24
C GLY A 75 -13.78 10.39 13.70
N SER A 76 -14.81 9.81 13.10
CA SER A 76 -15.28 8.46 13.42
C SER A 76 -14.25 7.36 13.08
N ASP A 77 -14.39 6.19 13.69
CA ASP A 77 -13.50 5.04 13.45
C ASP A 77 -13.67 4.37 12.08
N LEU A 78 -14.63 4.82 11.25
CA LEU A 78 -14.88 4.26 9.92
C LEU A 78 -13.61 4.25 9.04
N VAL A 79 -12.83 5.34 9.07
CA VAL A 79 -11.56 5.43 8.33
C VAL A 79 -10.54 4.42 8.85
N GLY A 80 -10.50 4.20 10.17
CA GLY A 80 -9.65 3.20 10.80
C GLY A 80 -10.03 1.78 10.36
N TYR A 81 -11.32 1.44 10.34
CA TYR A 81 -11.80 0.14 9.86
C TYR A 81 -11.48 -0.10 8.38
N LEU A 82 -11.64 0.91 7.53
CA LEU A 82 -11.23 0.83 6.12
C LEU A 82 -9.72 0.60 5.97
N ALA A 83 -8.91 1.28 6.78
CA ALA A 83 -7.46 1.08 6.82
C ALA A 83 -7.09 -0.35 7.23
N ILE A 84 -7.70 -0.88 8.30
CA ILE A 84 -7.49 -2.26 8.74
C ILE A 84 -7.81 -3.24 7.61
N LEU A 85 -8.97 -3.11 6.97
CA LEU A 85 -9.41 -4.00 5.90
C LEU A 85 -8.43 -3.97 4.71
N ILE A 86 -8.15 -2.78 4.17
CA ILE A 86 -7.34 -2.63 2.96
C ILE A 86 -5.89 -3.07 3.21
N PHE A 87 -5.29 -2.66 4.32
CA PHE A 87 -3.93 -3.06 4.66
C PHE A 87 -3.82 -4.56 4.94
N THR A 88 -4.80 -5.16 5.62
CA THR A 88 -4.82 -6.60 5.87
C THR A 88 -4.93 -7.39 4.58
N VAL A 89 -5.90 -7.04 3.70
CA VAL A 89 -6.08 -7.72 2.41
C VAL A 89 -4.84 -7.57 1.54
N SER A 90 -4.22 -6.38 1.52
CA SER A 90 -2.98 -6.15 0.75
C SER A 90 -1.81 -6.95 1.30
N GLY A 91 -1.64 -7.00 2.62
CA GLY A 91 -0.59 -7.76 3.28
C GLY A 91 -0.73 -9.27 3.11
N LEU A 92 -1.94 -9.81 3.30
CA LEU A 92 -2.25 -11.21 3.07
C LEU A 92 -2.17 -11.58 1.58
N GLY A 93 -2.63 -10.71 0.69
CA GLY A 93 -2.51 -10.89 -0.76
C GLY A 93 -1.06 -11.05 -1.20
N ASN A 94 -0.15 -10.22 -0.67
CA ASN A 94 1.28 -10.36 -0.90
C ASN A 94 1.82 -11.71 -0.43
N LEU A 95 1.42 -12.16 0.77
CA LEU A 95 1.83 -13.48 1.29
C LEU A 95 1.28 -14.63 0.42
N LEU A 96 0.02 -14.55 0.00
CA LEU A 96 -0.64 -15.56 -0.80
C LEU A 96 0.00 -15.70 -2.19
N VAL A 97 0.22 -14.57 -2.87
CA VAL A 97 0.77 -14.54 -4.24
C VAL A 97 2.24 -14.92 -4.24
N LEU A 98 3.03 -14.40 -3.31
CA LEU A 98 4.48 -14.66 -3.26
C LEU A 98 4.83 -15.96 -2.53
N ARG A 99 3.88 -16.53 -1.78
CA ARG A 99 4.05 -17.74 -0.93
C ARG A 99 5.21 -17.67 0.05
N ARG A 100 5.65 -16.46 0.39
CA ARG A 100 6.73 -16.18 1.34
C ARG A 100 6.53 -14.82 1.99
N PRO A 101 7.07 -14.60 3.20
CA PRO A 101 7.08 -13.29 3.81
C PRO A 101 7.76 -12.26 2.89
N HIS A 102 7.09 -11.13 2.66
CA HIS A 102 7.58 -10.03 1.84
C HIS A 102 7.63 -8.76 2.70
N PRO A 103 8.73 -7.99 2.68
CA PRO A 103 8.87 -6.80 3.53
C PRO A 103 7.69 -5.83 3.40
N GLY A 104 7.23 -5.55 2.17
CA GLY A 104 6.07 -4.69 1.96
C GLY A 104 4.77 -5.29 2.52
N GLY A 105 4.59 -6.61 2.43
CA GLY A 105 3.42 -7.28 3.03
C GLY A 105 3.41 -7.19 4.55
N ILE A 106 4.57 -7.36 5.17
CA ILE A 106 4.75 -7.21 6.63
C ILE A 106 4.45 -5.78 7.05
N MET A 107 4.98 -4.77 6.33
CA MET A 107 4.71 -3.36 6.64
C MET A 107 3.21 -3.03 6.55
N LEU A 108 2.49 -3.59 5.57
CA LEU A 108 1.05 -3.41 5.45
C LEU A 108 0.31 -4.06 6.63
N LEU A 109 0.68 -5.28 7.05
CA LEU A 109 0.08 -5.91 8.23
C LEU A 109 0.37 -5.12 9.52
N LEU A 110 1.57 -4.54 9.65
CA LEU A 110 1.89 -3.64 10.76
C LEU A 110 1.09 -2.33 10.70
N ALA A 111 0.85 -1.77 9.52
CA ALA A 111 -0.01 -0.61 9.35
C ALA A 111 -1.47 -0.93 9.75
N ALA A 112 -1.97 -2.12 9.39
CA ALA A 112 -3.28 -2.60 9.83
C ALA A 112 -3.35 -2.72 11.36
N ALA A 113 -2.33 -3.33 11.97
CA ALA A 113 -2.24 -3.46 13.43
C ALA A 113 -2.18 -2.09 14.12
N ALA A 114 -1.42 -1.13 13.56
CA ALA A 114 -1.38 0.24 14.05
C ALA A 114 -2.74 0.93 13.95
N SER A 115 -3.47 0.78 12.84
CA SER A 115 -4.83 1.30 12.71
C SER A 115 -5.81 0.67 13.71
N ALA A 116 -5.69 -0.64 13.98
CA ALA A 116 -6.50 -1.31 15.00
C ALA A 116 -6.18 -0.82 16.42
N ALA A 117 -4.88 -0.69 16.73
CA ALA A 117 -4.43 -0.14 18.00
C ALA A 117 -4.89 1.32 18.19
N ASP A 118 -4.93 2.12 17.11
CA ASP A 118 -5.46 3.47 17.19
C ASP A 118 -6.91 3.50 17.64
N ILE A 119 -7.77 2.60 17.14
CA ILE A 119 -9.17 2.50 17.56
C ILE A 119 -9.30 2.04 19.03
N ILE A 120 -8.49 1.08 19.46
CA ILE A 120 -8.63 0.45 20.78
C ILE A 120 -8.10 1.36 21.92
N PHE A 121 -7.06 2.15 21.65
CA PHE A 121 -6.33 2.92 22.68
C PHE A 121 -6.44 4.45 22.53
N ASN A 122 -7.32 4.96 21.67
CA ASN A 122 -7.71 6.37 21.63
C ASN A 122 -9.15 6.55 22.09
#